data_AF-A0A1G9IZ02-F1
#
_entry.id   AF-A0A1G9IZ02-F1
#
_cell.length_a   1.000
_cell.length_b   1.000
_cell.length_c   1.000
_cell.angle_alpha   90.00
_cell.angle_beta   90.00
_cell.angle_gamma   90.00
#
_symmetry.space_group_name_H-M   'P 1'
#
loop_
_entity.id
_entity.type
_entity.pdbx_description
1 polymer ?
#
loop_
_entity_poly.entity_id
_entity_poly.type
_entity_poly.pdbx_seq_one_letter_code
_entity_poly.pdbx_strand_id
1 'polypeptide(L)'
;MFFSTQNKQQKEPREITLRRNQDTLIIVGTGVIIFGLWSLLKAVFTLLLNMGSMYDMIMQEDTLVGRIAASVAVVLVLLIDLGLRLFVGMSAISVGRGGKSRFVFVAIALFLAFSSATLVTAQIRAIVTGERVATISHVTAAVELTSLITLTQLINSAMAIRGIRKELKKQGKSNAA
;
A
#
# COMPACT_ATOMS: atom_id res chain seq x y z
N MET A 1 5.90 37.40 34.41
CA MET A 1 6.17 37.56 32.96
C MET A 1 7.15 36.49 32.41
N PHE A 2 7.11 35.24 32.91
CA PHE A 2 8.07 34.18 32.51
C PHE A 2 7.41 32.96 31.83
N PHE A 3 6.07 32.94 31.70
CA PHE A 3 5.35 31.79 31.13
C PHE A 3 5.19 31.81 29.60
N SER A 4 5.47 32.93 28.91
CA SER A 4 5.27 32.99 27.45
C SER A 4 6.39 32.36 26.64
N THR A 5 7.60 32.21 27.20
CA THR A 5 8.77 31.67 26.47
C THR A 5 8.78 30.14 26.38
N GLN A 6 8.26 29.46 27.40
CA GLN A 6 8.18 27.98 27.46
C GLN A 6 7.25 27.41 26.37
N ASN A 7 6.21 28.16 25.97
CA ASN A 7 5.22 27.70 24.99
C ASN A 7 5.71 27.78 23.54
N LYS A 8 6.73 28.62 23.25
CA LYS A 8 7.35 28.72 21.92
C LYS A 8 8.25 27.51 21.62
N GLN A 9 9.05 27.08 22.59
CA GLN A 9 10.00 25.96 22.39
C GLN A 9 9.32 24.61 22.15
N GLN A 10 8.08 24.39 22.60
CA GLN A 10 7.36 23.12 22.35
C GLN A 10 6.64 23.04 20.99
N LYS A 11 6.35 24.18 20.33
CA LYS A 11 5.66 24.17 19.03
C LYS A 11 6.57 23.76 17.87
N GLU A 12 7.80 24.28 17.84
CA GLU A 12 8.78 23.97 16.79
C GLU A 12 9.05 22.47 16.58
N PRO A 13 9.31 21.63 17.61
CA PRO A 13 9.60 20.21 17.39
C PRO A 13 8.42 19.43 16.79
N ARG A 14 7.17 19.83 17.10
CA ARG A 14 5.97 19.17 16.60
C ARG A 14 5.68 19.52 15.15
N GLU A 15 5.91 20.77 14.76
CA GLU A 15 5.76 21.20 13.37
C GLU A 15 6.80 20.55 12.46
N ILE A 16 8.04 20.43 12.92
CA ILE A 16 9.10 19.71 12.20
C ILE A 16 8.72 18.23 12.02
N THR A 17 8.25 17.58 13.09
CA THR A 17 7.82 16.16 13.04
C THR A 17 6.62 15.97 12.10
N LEU A 18 5.68 16.92 12.10
CA LEU A 18 4.54 16.89 11.19
C LEU A 18 4.99 16.95 9.72
N ARG A 19 5.88 17.90 9.38
CA ARG A 19 6.42 18.04 8.02
C ARG A 19 7.15 16.76 7.58
N ARG A 20 8.01 16.21 8.44
CA ARG A 20 8.73 14.96 8.15
C ARG A 20 7.79 13.80 7.84
N ASN A 21 6.72 13.64 8.63
CA ASN A 21 5.73 12.59 8.39
C ASN A 21 4.91 12.85 7.12
N GLN A 22 4.64 14.11 6.78
CA GLN A 22 3.98 14.47 5.53
C GLN A 22 4.83 14.13 4.31
N ASP A 23 6.11 14.47 4.33
CA ASP A 23 7.05 14.15 3.26
C ASP A 23 7.19 12.64 3.10
N THR A 24 7.35 11.92 4.23
CA THR A 24 7.38 10.46 4.25
C THR A 24 6.10 9.89 3.63
N LEU A 25 4.93 10.43 3.97
CA LEU A 25 3.64 9.96 3.46
C LEU A 25 3.50 10.16 1.94
N ILE A 26 4.07 11.23 1.38
CA ILE A 26 4.11 11.47 -0.08
C ILE A 26 5.02 10.45 -0.77
N ILE A 27 6.22 10.22 -0.21
CA ILE A 27 7.20 9.28 -0.76
C ILE A 27 6.63 7.86 -0.77
N VAL A 28 6.13 7.37 0.37
CA VAL A 28 5.56 6.02 0.46
C VAL A 28 4.25 5.90 -0.33
N GLY A 29 3.45 6.96 -0.41
CA GLY A 29 2.25 7.00 -1.27
C GLY A 29 2.59 6.81 -2.75
N THR A 30 3.70 7.41 -3.20
CA THR A 30 4.24 7.21 -4.55
C THR A 30 4.77 5.78 -4.72
N GLY A 31 5.46 5.26 -3.70
CA GLY A 31 5.90 3.85 -3.66
C GLY A 31 4.74 2.86 -3.84
N VAL A 32 3.60 3.06 -3.18
CA VAL A 32 2.41 2.21 -3.33
C VAL A 32 1.89 2.22 -4.78
N ILE A 33 1.90 3.36 -5.46
CA ILE A 33 1.51 3.48 -6.87
C ILE A 33 2.47 2.67 -7.76
N ILE A 34 3.78 2.85 -7.56
CA ILE A 34 4.81 2.13 -8.31
C ILE A 34 4.67 0.61 -8.12
N PHE A 35 4.48 0.15 -6.88
CA PHE A 35 4.28 -1.27 -6.60
C PHE A 35 2.96 -1.81 -7.19
N GLY A 36 1.90 -0.98 -7.26
CA GLY A 36 0.68 -1.36 -7.97
C GLY A 36 0.90 -1.58 -9.47
N LEU A 37 1.66 -0.69 -10.12
CA LEU A 37 2.06 -0.84 -11.52
C LEU A 37 2.96 -2.07 -11.71
N TRP A 38 3.85 -2.36 -10.76
CA TRP A 38 4.68 -3.56 -10.79
C TRP A 38 3.83 -4.84 -10.70
N SER A 39 2.82 -4.88 -9.82
CA SER A 39 1.90 -6.02 -9.72
C SER A 39 1.14 -6.25 -11.04
N LEU A 40 0.71 -5.17 -11.71
CA LEU A 40 0.10 -5.26 -13.04
C LEU A 40 1.08 -5.83 -14.08
N LEU A 41 2.32 -5.33 -14.12
CA LEU A 41 3.35 -5.79 -15.05
C LEU A 41 3.66 -7.28 -14.85
N LYS A 42 3.79 -7.72 -13.60
CA LYS A 42 3.97 -9.13 -13.23
C LYS A 42 2.80 -9.99 -13.71
N ALA A 43 1.57 -9.51 -13.57
CA ALA A 43 0.40 -10.24 -14.06
C ALA A 43 0.40 -10.37 -15.58
N VAL A 44 0.74 -9.30 -16.31
CA VAL A 44 0.91 -9.33 -17.77
C VAL A 44 1.99 -10.35 -18.17
N PHE A 45 3.16 -10.32 -17.53
CA PHE A 45 4.21 -11.32 -17.81
C PHE A 45 3.77 -12.74 -17.48
N THR A 46 3.04 -12.93 -16.40
CA THR A 46 2.52 -14.25 -16.02
C THR A 46 1.55 -14.76 -17.08
N LEU A 47 0.66 -13.90 -17.61
CA LEU A 47 -0.27 -14.26 -18.68
C LEU A 47 0.45 -14.57 -20.00
N LEU A 48 1.47 -13.79 -20.36
CA LEU A 48 2.24 -14.00 -21.60
C LEU A 48 3.11 -15.26 -21.53
N LEU A 49 3.81 -15.48 -20.41
CA LEU A 49 4.74 -16.61 -20.26
C LEU A 49 4.03 -17.93 -20.00
N ASN A 50 2.92 -17.92 -19.26
CA ASN A 50 2.12 -19.12 -19.01
C ASN A 50 0.99 -19.31 -20.02
N MET A 51 1.00 -18.61 -21.16
CA MET A 51 -0.10 -18.74 -22.12
C MET A 51 -0.25 -20.20 -22.62
N GLY A 52 0.87 -20.92 -22.78
CA GLY A 52 0.86 -22.35 -23.14
C GLY A 52 0.40 -23.28 -22.01
N SER A 53 0.91 -23.12 -20.80
CA SER A 53 0.52 -23.97 -19.65
C SER A 53 -0.90 -23.67 -19.15
N MET A 54 -1.32 -22.40 -19.20
CA MET A 54 -2.71 -22.02 -18.99
C MET A 54 -3.58 -22.65 -20.06
N TYR A 55 -3.21 -22.61 -21.35
CA TYR A 55 -3.98 -23.26 -22.42
C TYR A 55 -4.20 -24.76 -22.16
N ASP A 56 -3.21 -25.46 -21.63
CA ASP A 56 -3.32 -26.89 -21.28
C ASP A 56 -4.20 -27.15 -20.05
N MET A 57 -4.07 -26.35 -18.98
CA MET A 57 -4.97 -26.45 -17.81
C MET A 57 -6.41 -26.08 -18.14
N ILE A 58 -6.56 -25.04 -18.97
CA ILE A 58 -7.82 -24.57 -19.52
C ILE A 58 -8.43 -25.68 -20.39
N MET A 59 -7.63 -26.40 -21.20
CA MET A 59 -8.08 -27.52 -22.03
C MET A 59 -8.76 -28.66 -21.26
N GLN A 60 -8.43 -28.83 -19.98
CA GLN A 60 -9.06 -29.83 -19.10
C GLN A 60 -10.40 -29.37 -18.49
N GLU A 61 -10.74 -28.08 -18.51
CA GLU A 61 -12.09 -27.63 -18.15
C GLU A 61 -13.02 -27.71 -19.37
N ASP A 62 -14.06 -28.53 -19.25
CA ASP A 62 -14.93 -29.03 -20.33
C ASP A 62 -15.76 -27.95 -21.08
N THR A 63 -15.71 -26.67 -20.70
CA THR A 63 -16.47 -25.63 -21.41
C THR A 63 -15.65 -24.37 -21.72
N LEU A 64 -15.69 -23.94 -22.98
CA LEU A 64 -15.11 -22.67 -23.47
C LEU A 64 -15.51 -21.47 -22.59
N VAL A 65 -16.76 -21.49 -22.10
CA VAL A 65 -17.37 -20.43 -21.30
C VAL A 65 -16.68 -20.27 -19.94
N GLY A 66 -16.39 -21.36 -19.23
CA GLY A 66 -15.71 -21.31 -17.93
C GLY A 66 -14.33 -20.66 -18.01
N ARG A 67 -13.59 -20.96 -19.08
CA ARG A 67 -12.25 -20.44 -19.35
C ARG A 67 -12.21 -18.93 -19.54
N ILE A 68 -13.16 -18.42 -20.34
CA ILE A 68 -13.31 -16.99 -20.57
C ILE A 68 -13.72 -16.30 -19.27
N ALA A 69 -14.67 -16.88 -18.53
CA ALA A 69 -15.13 -16.34 -17.25
C ALA A 69 -13.99 -16.25 -16.22
N ALA A 70 -13.18 -17.30 -16.06
CA ALA A 70 -12.04 -17.32 -15.15
C ALA A 70 -10.98 -16.26 -15.53
N SER A 71 -10.64 -16.17 -16.81
CA SER A 71 -9.66 -15.19 -17.32
C SER A 71 -10.14 -13.75 -17.09
N VAL A 72 -11.41 -13.47 -17.39
CA VAL A 72 -12.03 -12.17 -17.13
C VAL A 72 -12.05 -11.86 -15.63
N ALA A 73 -12.36 -12.83 -14.78
CA ALA A 73 -12.35 -12.66 -13.33
C ALA A 73 -10.96 -12.29 -12.80
N VAL A 74 -9.89 -12.93 -13.28
CA VAL A 74 -8.51 -12.60 -12.90
C VAL A 74 -8.16 -11.16 -13.31
N VAL A 75 -8.49 -10.76 -14.54
CA VAL A 75 -8.24 -9.38 -15.01
C VAL A 75 -9.01 -8.37 -14.17
N LEU A 76 -10.27 -8.63 -13.84
CA LEU A 76 -11.08 -7.76 -12.99
C LEU A 76 -10.48 -7.61 -11.58
N VAL A 77 -10.04 -8.70 -10.96
CA VAL A 77 -9.38 -8.66 -9.64
C VAL A 77 -8.11 -7.81 -9.69
N LEU A 78 -7.30 -7.94 -10.74
CA LEU A 78 -6.09 -7.13 -10.92
C LEU A 78 -6.38 -5.64 -11.11
N LEU A 79 -7.41 -5.31 -11.90
CA LEU A 79 -7.85 -3.92 -12.08
C LEU A 79 -8.39 -3.32 -10.78
N ILE A 80 -9.12 -4.10 -9.99
CA ILE A 80 -9.58 -3.68 -8.66
C ILE A 80 -8.39 -3.44 -7.72
N ASP A 81 -7.44 -4.37 -7.63
CA ASP A 81 -6.23 -4.21 -6.80
C ASP A 81 -5.45 -2.95 -7.19
N LEU A 82 -5.22 -2.75 -8.50
CA LEU A 82 -4.56 -1.55 -9.01
C LEU A 82 -5.34 -0.28 -8.66
N GLY A 83 -6.66 -0.28 -8.86
CA GLY A 83 -7.53 0.84 -8.51
C GLY A 83 -7.48 1.19 -7.03
N LEU A 84 -7.47 0.18 -6.14
CA LEU A 84 -7.33 0.38 -4.69
C LEU A 84 -5.96 0.96 -4.33
N ARG A 85 -4.86 0.45 -4.91
CA ARG A 85 -3.50 0.97 -4.66
C ARG A 85 -3.36 2.41 -5.16
N LEU A 86 -3.89 2.72 -6.34
CA LEU A 86 -3.92 4.09 -6.88
C LEU A 86 -4.70 5.03 -5.97
N PHE A 87 -5.89 4.60 -5.52
CA PHE A 87 -6.71 5.38 -4.59
C PHE A 87 -5.97 5.66 -3.28
N VAL A 88 -5.33 4.63 -2.68
CA VAL A 88 -4.56 4.76 -1.43
C VAL A 88 -3.36 5.68 -1.63
N GLY A 89 -2.58 5.50 -2.70
CA GLY A 89 -1.40 6.30 -3.00
C GLY A 89 -1.73 7.76 -3.24
N MET A 90 -2.72 8.05 -4.09
CA MET A 90 -3.18 9.42 -4.36
C MET A 90 -3.75 10.08 -3.10
N SER A 91 -4.51 9.33 -2.29
CA SER A 91 -5.04 9.82 -1.02
C SER A 91 -3.91 10.17 -0.05
N ALA A 92 -2.90 9.31 0.08
CA ALA A 92 -1.73 9.55 0.93
C ALA A 92 -0.96 10.81 0.49
N ILE A 93 -0.72 10.97 -0.81
CA ILE A 93 -0.07 12.17 -1.37
C ILE A 93 -0.88 13.43 -1.06
N SER A 94 -2.21 13.38 -1.22
CA SER A 94 -3.10 14.49 -0.90
C SER A 94 -3.04 14.85 0.60
N VAL A 95 -3.04 13.86 1.50
CA VAL A 95 -2.89 14.08 2.95
C VAL A 95 -1.55 14.76 3.27
N GLY A 96 -0.48 14.24 2.66
CA GLY A 96 0.88 14.75 2.83
C GLY A 96 0.97 16.22 2.45
N ARG A 97 0.36 16.62 1.32
CA ARG A 97 0.27 18.01 0.85
C ARG A 97 -0.63 18.94 1.69
N GLY A 98 -1.16 18.47 2.82
CA GLY A 98 -2.02 19.27 3.70
C GLY A 98 -3.51 19.11 3.43
N GLY A 99 -3.92 18.23 2.52
CA GLY A 99 -5.31 17.94 2.22
C GLY A 99 -6.11 17.41 3.43
N LYS A 100 -7.43 17.62 3.38
CA LYS A 100 -8.37 16.99 4.31
C LYS A 100 -8.59 15.56 3.87
N SER A 101 -8.16 14.60 4.68
CA SER A 101 -8.31 13.20 4.35
C SER A 101 -9.39 12.50 5.16
N ARG A 102 -10.17 11.67 4.48
CA ARG A 102 -11.08 10.71 5.09
C ARG A 102 -10.29 9.47 5.46
N PHE A 103 -10.45 8.98 6.68
CA PHE A 103 -9.70 7.82 7.21
C PHE A 103 -9.92 6.50 6.44
N VAL A 104 -10.84 6.50 5.47
CA VAL A 104 -11.15 5.37 4.59
C VAL A 104 -9.91 4.81 3.90
N PHE A 105 -9.00 5.65 3.39
CA PHE A 105 -7.80 5.14 2.70
C PHE A 105 -6.86 4.36 3.64
N VAL A 106 -6.85 4.64 4.95
CA VAL A 106 -6.05 3.89 5.93
C VAL A 106 -6.64 2.49 6.14
N ALA A 107 -7.97 2.37 6.18
CA ALA A 107 -8.63 1.07 6.26
C ALA A 107 -8.37 0.23 5.00
N ILE A 108 -8.41 0.84 3.82
CA ILE A 108 -8.06 0.17 2.56
C ILE A 108 -6.57 -0.22 2.55
N ALA A 109 -5.67 0.66 3.02
CA ALA A 109 -4.25 0.36 3.14
C ALA A 109 -3.98 -0.83 4.08
N LEU A 110 -4.71 -0.93 5.20
CA LEU A 110 -4.64 -2.08 6.11
C LEU A 110 -5.10 -3.37 5.43
N PHE A 111 -6.20 -3.32 4.67
CA PHE A 111 -6.67 -4.46 3.88
C PHE A 111 -5.63 -4.90 2.84
N LEU A 112 -5.04 -3.96 2.09
CA LEU A 112 -3.98 -4.24 1.12
C LEU A 112 -2.74 -4.82 1.82
N ALA A 113 -2.35 -4.29 2.97
CA ALA A 113 -1.21 -4.81 3.74
C ALA A 113 -1.45 -6.25 4.20
N PHE A 114 -2.66 -6.57 4.68
CA PHE A 114 -3.04 -7.93 5.04
C PHE A 114 -2.98 -8.86 3.83
N SER A 115 -3.58 -8.46 2.70
CA SER A 115 -3.51 -9.22 1.44
C SER A 115 -2.06 -9.48 1.00
N SER A 116 -1.22 -8.44 0.97
CA SER A 116 0.21 -8.57 0.65
C SER A 116 0.94 -9.50 1.61
N ALA A 117 0.63 -9.46 2.92
CA ALA A 117 1.24 -10.37 3.88
C ALA A 117 0.90 -11.84 3.58
N THR A 118 -0.36 -12.16 3.24
CA THR A 118 -0.74 -13.53 2.87
C THR A 118 -0.01 -14.02 1.62
N LEU A 119 0.17 -13.15 0.63
CA LEU A 119 0.93 -13.45 -0.60
C LEU A 119 2.41 -13.71 -0.32
N VAL A 120 3.03 -12.88 0.53
CA VAL A 120 4.43 -13.06 0.96
C VAL A 120 4.59 -14.39 1.70
N THR A 121 3.70 -14.72 2.63
CA THR A 121 3.74 -15.99 3.36
C THR A 121 3.59 -17.19 2.43
N ALA A 122 2.68 -17.13 1.46
CA ALA A 122 2.52 -18.19 0.47
C ALA A 122 3.78 -18.38 -0.39
N GLN A 123 4.44 -17.30 -0.79
CA GLN A 123 5.69 -17.36 -1.55
C GLN A 123 6.86 -17.92 -0.72
N ILE A 124 7.00 -17.50 0.53
CA ILE A 124 8.01 -18.04 1.44
C ILE A 124 7.79 -19.54 1.63
N ARG A 125 6.55 -19.99 1.84
CA ARG A 125 6.22 -21.41 1.98
C ARG A 125 6.63 -22.19 0.73
N ALA A 126 6.27 -21.72 -0.46
CA ALA A 126 6.63 -22.38 -1.73
C ALA A 126 8.15 -22.46 -1.95
N ILE A 127 8.91 -21.46 -1.50
CA ILE A 127 10.38 -21.48 -1.53
C ILE A 127 10.92 -22.55 -0.57
N VAL A 128 10.40 -22.61 0.65
CA VAL A 128 10.84 -23.55 1.69
C VAL A 128 10.51 -25.00 1.33
N THR A 129 9.38 -25.26 0.67
CA THR A 129 8.99 -26.61 0.25
C THR A 129 9.64 -27.06 -1.06
N GLY A 130 10.36 -26.19 -1.77
CA GLY A 130 11.03 -26.52 -3.03
C GLY A 130 10.10 -26.63 -4.24
N GLU A 131 8.88 -26.13 -4.16
CA GLU A 131 7.85 -26.24 -5.21
C GLU A 131 8.08 -25.31 -6.43
N ARG A 132 9.06 -24.39 -6.38
CA ARG A 132 9.29 -23.39 -7.43
C ARG A 132 10.77 -23.23 -7.80
N VAL A 133 11.02 -22.84 -9.05
CA VAL A 133 12.34 -22.42 -9.55
C VAL A 133 12.87 -21.28 -8.67
N ALA A 134 13.94 -21.56 -7.92
CA ALA A 134 14.40 -20.72 -6.80
C ALA A 134 14.62 -19.25 -7.19
N THR A 135 15.30 -18.97 -8.31
CA THR A 135 15.82 -17.63 -8.62
C THR A 135 14.72 -16.58 -8.85
N ILE A 136 13.71 -16.87 -9.67
CA ILE A 136 12.61 -15.93 -9.98
C ILE A 136 11.71 -15.73 -8.74
N SER A 137 11.59 -16.78 -7.91
CA SER A 137 10.78 -16.75 -6.69
C SER A 137 11.38 -15.82 -5.63
N HIS A 138 12.70 -15.77 -5.47
CA HIS A 138 13.35 -14.89 -4.50
C HIS A 138 13.17 -13.41 -4.82
N VAL A 139 13.38 -13.02 -6.08
CA VAL A 139 13.22 -11.62 -6.52
C VAL A 139 11.77 -11.16 -6.32
N THR A 140 10.81 -12.02 -6.70
CA THR A 140 9.39 -11.73 -6.50
C THR A 140 9.06 -11.53 -5.03
N ALA A 141 9.51 -12.44 -4.16
CA ALA A 141 9.26 -12.35 -2.72
C ALA A 141 9.87 -11.07 -2.11
N ALA A 142 11.06 -10.66 -2.54
CA ALA A 142 11.70 -9.42 -2.08
C ALA A 142 10.91 -8.16 -2.48
N VAL A 143 10.39 -8.12 -3.70
CA VAL A 143 9.56 -6.99 -4.15
C VAL A 143 8.24 -6.93 -3.38
N GLU A 144 7.57 -8.06 -3.15
CA GLU A 144 6.32 -8.11 -2.39
C GLU A 144 6.54 -7.73 -0.91
N LEU A 145 7.66 -8.15 -0.32
CA LEU A 145 8.06 -7.75 1.03
C LEU A 145 8.29 -6.23 1.11
N THR A 146 8.96 -5.63 0.11
CA THR A 146 9.19 -4.19 0.06
C THR A 146 7.89 -3.41 -0.10
N SER A 147 6.95 -3.93 -0.90
CA SER A 147 5.60 -3.38 -1.01
C SER A 147 4.86 -3.41 0.34
N LEU A 148 4.96 -4.52 1.10
CA LEU A 148 4.37 -4.65 2.43
C LEU A 148 4.98 -3.66 3.44
N ILE A 149 6.30 -3.49 3.43
CA ILE A 149 7.00 -2.51 4.28
C ILE A 149 6.52 -1.10 3.95
N THR A 150 6.38 -0.77 2.66
CA THR A 150 5.92 0.55 2.20
C THR A 150 4.49 0.83 2.64
N LEU A 151 3.58 -0.15 2.54
CA LEU A 151 2.21 -0.02 3.06
C LEU A 151 2.19 0.19 4.58
N THR A 152 3.04 -0.52 5.32
CA THR A 152 3.14 -0.37 6.79
C THR A 152 3.64 1.02 7.18
N GLN A 153 4.66 1.53 6.49
CA GLN A 153 5.18 2.89 6.70
C GLN A 153 4.14 3.96 6.36
N LEU A 154 3.34 3.75 5.30
CA LEU A 154 2.22 4.62 4.94
C LEU A 154 1.19 4.70 6.07
N ILE A 155 0.78 3.55 6.61
CA ILE A 155 -0.19 3.47 7.71
C ILE A 155 0.34 4.20 8.95
N ASN A 156 1.58 3.92 9.35
CA ASN A 156 2.22 4.55 10.52
C ASN A 156 2.31 6.08 10.37
N SER A 157 2.76 6.56 9.20
CA SER A 157 2.88 7.99 8.91
C SER A 157 1.51 8.68 8.91
N ALA A 158 0.49 8.05 8.34
CA ALA A 158 -0.88 8.57 8.32
C ALA A 158 -1.47 8.67 9.74
N MET A 159 -1.24 7.67 10.60
CA MET A 159 -1.69 7.70 12.00
C MET A 159 -0.96 8.78 12.80
N ALA A 160 0.36 8.92 12.64
CA ALA A 160 1.16 9.93 13.31
C ALA A 160 0.70 11.36 12.98
N ILE A 161 0.48 11.67 11.69
CA ILE A 161 -0.06 12.97 11.24
C ILE A 161 -1.41 13.25 11.90
N ARG A 162 -2.28 12.24 12.00
CA ARG A 162 -3.60 12.38 12.63
C ARG A 162 -3.48 12.70 14.12
N GLY A 163 -2.58 12.03 14.83
CA GLY A 163 -2.30 12.30 16.24
C GLY A 163 -1.89 13.76 16.45
N ILE A 164 -0.87 14.21 15.72
CA ILE A 164 -0.33 15.58 15.84
C ILE A 164 -1.40 16.63 15.48
N ARG A 165 -2.16 16.43 14.39
CA ARG A 165 -3.23 17.37 13.99
C ARG A 165 -4.36 17.47 15.02
N LYS A 166 -4.69 16.38 15.73
CA LYS A 166 -5.69 16.40 16.81
C LYS A 166 -5.20 17.24 17.99
N GLU A 167 -3.95 17.07 18.38
CA GLU A 167 -3.35 17.81 19.49
C GLU A 167 -3.25 19.31 19.21
N LEU A 168 -2.79 19.70 18.02
CA LEU A 168 -2.71 21.11 17.60
C LEU A 168 -4.09 21.79 17.63
N LYS A 169 -5.15 21.08 17.20
CA LYS A 169 -6.52 21.59 17.30
C LYS A 169 -7.01 21.77 18.74
N LYS A 170 -6.61 20.87 19.65
CA LYS A 170 -6.97 20.97 21.08
C LYS A 170 -6.29 22.18 21.73
N GLN A 171 -5.01 22.42 21.44
CA GLN A 171 -4.26 23.59 21.94
C GLN A 171 -4.81 24.91 21.38
N GLY A 172 -5.16 24.96 20.09
CA GLY A 172 -5.74 26.16 19.47
C GLY A 172 -7.07 26.59 20.12
N LYS A 173 -7.92 25.63 20.49
CA LYS A 173 -9.17 25.92 21.22
C LYS A 173 -8.92 26.41 22.64
N SER A 174 -7.95 25.83 23.34
CA SER A 174 -7.63 26.22 24.72
C SER A 174 -7.07 27.63 24.84
N ASN A 175 -6.46 28.18 23.79
CA ASN A 175 -5.92 29.54 23.79
C ASN A 175 -6.95 30.60 23.36
N ALA A 176 -8.10 30.16 22.82
CA ALA A 176 -9.16 31.04 22.35
C ALA A 176 -10.34 31.17 23.34
N ALA A 177 -10.35 30.34 24.38
CA ALA A 177 -11.28 30.36 25.50
C ALA A 177 -10.63 31.06 26.70
#